data_AF-A0A7U2MML8-F1
#
_entry.id   AF-A0A7U2MML8-F1
#
_cell.length_a   1.000
_cell.length_b   1.000
_cell.length_c   1.000
_cell.angle_alpha   90.00
_cell.angle_beta   90.00
_cell.angle_gamma   90.00
#
_symmetry.space_group_name_H-M   'P 1'
#
loop_
_entity.id
_entity.type
_entity.pdbx_description
1 polymer ?
#
loop_
_entity_poly.entity_id
_entity_poly.type
_entity_poly.pdbx_seq_one_letter_code
_entity_poly.pdbx_strand_id
1 'polypeptide(L)'
;MAEAFPVNNGMTSFWRTEPHFLDSHRSTEVLPDTSDIVIVGAGYAGVTTAYHCMRLSQSSSADKPSIVILEARQACSGATGRNGGHLKPDVYYQINAAEEVAAFELAHMAAVKSCVEEEKIDCDLDFDKVIDVQLDDNHCAKLKAGYESLLSRGALTVTEADFTPNETAESVSTIPATADFSVYSSPA
;
A
#
# COMPACT_ATOMS: atom_id res chain seq x y z
N MET A 1 23.38 24.48 -3.45
CA MET A 1 22.60 23.72 -4.45
C MET A 1 22.42 22.34 -3.88
N ALA A 2 21.20 21.85 -3.73
CA ALA A 2 21.00 20.45 -3.33
C ALA A 2 21.58 19.54 -4.42
N GLU A 3 22.29 18.48 -4.05
CA GLU A 3 22.76 17.49 -5.02
C GLU A 3 21.55 16.82 -5.69
N ALA A 4 21.63 16.60 -7.00
CA ALA A 4 20.52 16.11 -7.81
C ALA A 4 20.24 14.60 -7.64
N PHE A 5 21.09 13.89 -6.91
CA PHE A 5 21.04 12.44 -6.73
C PHE A 5 20.84 12.04 -5.28
N PRO A 6 20.25 10.86 -5.01
CA PRO A 6 20.18 10.32 -3.66
C PRO A 6 21.58 10.19 -3.05
N VAL A 7 21.68 10.40 -1.74
CA VAL A 7 22.94 10.21 -1.01
C VAL A 7 23.47 8.77 -1.20
N ASN A 8 24.78 8.68 -1.44
CA ASN A 8 25.47 7.39 -1.54
C ASN A 8 25.44 6.67 -0.18
N ASN A 9 25.48 5.34 -0.21
CA ASN A 9 25.58 4.48 0.97
C ASN A 9 24.48 4.71 2.03
N GLY A 10 23.24 4.97 1.58
CA GLY A 10 22.09 5.00 2.49
C GLY A 10 21.95 3.67 3.25
N MET A 11 21.44 3.73 4.49
CA MET A 11 21.28 2.52 5.31
C MET A 11 20.44 1.46 4.59
N THR A 12 20.85 0.20 4.73
CA THR A 12 20.08 -0.97 4.29
C THR A 12 18.81 -1.08 5.13
N SER A 13 17.67 -1.24 4.46
CA SER A 13 16.40 -1.49 5.12
C SER A 13 16.19 -2.98 5.37
N PHE A 14 15.28 -3.29 6.31
CA PHE A 14 14.90 -4.67 6.63
C PHE A 14 14.51 -5.46 5.37
N TRP A 15 13.62 -4.91 4.54
CA TRP A 15 13.16 -5.55 3.29
C TRP A 15 14.24 -5.77 2.22
N ARG A 16 15.45 -5.24 2.42
CA ARG A 16 16.56 -5.32 1.45
C ARG A 16 17.82 -5.95 2.06
N THR A 17 17.67 -6.74 3.12
CA THR A 17 18.75 -7.58 3.66
C THR A 17 19.12 -8.72 2.71
N GLU A 18 18.14 -9.19 1.92
CA GLU A 18 18.30 -10.26 0.93
C GLU A 18 17.83 -9.75 -0.46
N PRO A 19 18.69 -9.04 -1.21
CA PRO A 19 18.28 -8.44 -2.47
C PRO A 19 17.98 -9.51 -3.53
N HIS A 20 16.95 -9.26 -4.34
CA HIS A 20 16.61 -10.10 -5.48
C HIS A 20 17.54 -9.80 -6.67
N PHE A 21 17.66 -10.71 -7.63
CA PHE A 21 18.49 -10.47 -8.82
C PHE A 21 18.01 -9.25 -9.64
N LEU A 22 16.73 -8.89 -9.49
CA LEU A 22 16.13 -7.72 -10.13
C LEU A 22 16.55 -6.38 -9.51
N ASP A 23 17.05 -6.35 -8.26
CA ASP A 23 17.44 -5.11 -7.58
C ASP A 23 18.46 -4.31 -8.39
N SER A 24 19.39 -5.00 -9.04
CA SER A 24 20.44 -4.39 -9.89
C SER A 24 20.31 -4.81 -11.36
N HIS A 25 19.15 -5.34 -11.76
CA HIS A 25 18.96 -5.78 -13.13
C HIS A 25 18.96 -4.59 -14.08
N ARG A 26 19.74 -4.73 -15.15
CA ARG A 26 19.82 -3.77 -16.23
C ARG A 26 19.64 -4.53 -17.54
N SER A 27 18.55 -4.23 -18.25
CA SER A 27 18.18 -4.94 -19.48
C SER A 27 18.96 -4.45 -20.72
N THR A 28 19.63 -3.29 -20.65
CA THR A 28 20.33 -2.67 -21.78
C THR A 28 21.68 -2.09 -21.36
N GLU A 29 22.71 -2.24 -22.19
CA GLU A 29 24.03 -1.64 -21.94
C GLU A 29 24.06 -0.13 -22.23
N VAL A 30 23.23 0.32 -23.18
CA VAL A 30 23.06 1.71 -23.58
C VAL A 30 21.57 2.01 -23.60
N LEU A 31 21.19 3.21 -23.14
CA LEU A 31 19.79 3.64 -23.16
C LEU A 31 19.31 3.79 -24.60
N PRO A 32 18.06 3.40 -24.91
CA PRO A 32 17.50 3.64 -26.23
C PRO A 32 17.36 5.15 -26.49
N ASP A 33 17.56 5.57 -27.74
CA ASP A 33 17.44 6.98 -28.15
C ASP A 33 16.01 7.51 -28.01
N THR A 34 15.01 6.63 -28.10
CA THR A 34 13.59 6.96 -28.04
C THR A 34 12.81 5.91 -27.26
N SER A 35 11.75 6.33 -26.56
CA SER A 35 10.76 5.47 -25.92
C SER A 35 9.41 6.17 -25.91
N ASP A 36 8.32 5.42 -26.02
CA ASP A 36 6.96 5.98 -25.93
C ASP A 36 6.67 6.47 -24.50
N ILE A 37 7.14 5.72 -23.50
CA ILE A 37 6.97 6.03 -22.07
C ILE A 37 8.31 5.92 -21.35
N VAL A 38 8.68 6.96 -20.60
CA VAL A 38 9.83 6.95 -19.68
C VAL A 38 9.32 7.11 -18.25
N ILE A 39 9.66 6.14 -17.40
CA ILE A 39 9.30 6.10 -15.97
C ILE A 39 10.56 6.37 -15.15
N VAL A 40 10.49 7.35 -14.24
CA VAL A 40 11.62 7.70 -13.36
C VAL A 40 11.33 7.15 -11.95
N GLY A 41 12.10 6.14 -11.57
CA GLY A 41 12.01 5.41 -10.30
C GLY A 41 11.46 4.00 -10.48
N ALA A 42 12.23 3.00 -10.04
CA ALA A 42 11.82 1.59 -10.03
C ALA A 42 11.28 1.18 -8.65
N GLY A 43 10.45 2.04 -8.06
CA GLY A 43 9.65 1.71 -6.87
C GLY A 43 8.27 1.20 -7.26
N TYR A 44 7.44 0.94 -6.25
CA TYR A 44 6.07 0.41 -6.38
C TYR A 44 5.27 1.14 -7.46
N ALA A 45 5.16 2.48 -7.37
CA ALA A 45 4.39 3.28 -8.31
C ALA A 45 4.92 3.21 -9.76
N GLY A 46 6.25 3.20 -9.95
CA GLY A 46 6.85 3.14 -11.28
C GLY A 46 6.65 1.76 -11.92
N VAL A 47 6.87 0.70 -11.15
CA VAL A 47 6.70 -0.68 -11.62
C VAL A 47 5.24 -1.01 -11.88
N THR A 48 4.30 -0.59 -11.02
CA THR A 48 2.87 -0.82 -11.25
C THR A 48 2.36 -0.06 -12.47
N THR A 49 2.86 1.16 -12.71
CA THR A 49 2.55 1.92 -13.94
C THR A 49 2.99 1.14 -15.18
N ALA A 50 4.25 0.67 -15.22
CA ALA A 50 4.75 -0.14 -16.32
C ALA A 50 3.92 -1.42 -16.52
N TYR A 51 3.61 -2.12 -15.43
CA TYR A 51 2.81 -3.34 -15.41
C TYR A 51 1.43 -3.12 -16.03
N HIS A 52 0.70 -2.09 -15.60
CA HIS A 52 -0.65 -1.82 -16.11
C HIS A 52 -0.64 -1.32 -17.56
N CYS A 53 0.35 -0.50 -17.98
CA CYS A 53 0.52 -0.16 -19.40
C CYS A 53 0.68 -1.42 -20.27
N MET A 54 1.44 -2.40 -19.79
CA MET A 54 1.68 -3.65 -20.49
C MET A 54 0.42 -4.53 -20.54
N ARG A 55 -0.30 -4.69 -19.42
CA ARG A 55 -1.59 -5.40 -19.36
C ARG A 55 -2.64 -4.78 -20.29
N LEU A 56 -2.80 -3.46 -20.27
CA LEU A 56 -3.75 -2.75 -21.13
C LEU A 56 -3.41 -2.90 -22.62
N SER A 57 -2.12 -2.93 -22.97
CA SER A 57 -1.74 -3.15 -24.37
C SER A 57 -2.12 -4.54 -24.87
N GLN A 58 -2.10 -5.57 -24.00
CA GLN A 58 -2.48 -6.95 -24.36
C GLN A 58 -3.98 -7.11 -24.63
N SER A 59 -4.83 -6.30 -24.00
CA SER A 59 -6.29 -6.36 -24.16
C SER A 59 -6.83 -5.43 -25.25
N SER A 60 -5.96 -4.64 -25.88
CA SER A 60 -6.31 -3.68 -26.92
C SER A 60 -5.79 -4.12 -28.29
N SER A 61 -6.38 -3.60 -29.37
CA SER A 61 -5.83 -3.73 -30.72
C SER A 61 -4.73 -2.70 -31.02
N ALA A 62 -4.33 -1.90 -30.03
CA ALA A 62 -3.29 -0.88 -30.20
C ALA A 62 -1.90 -1.52 -30.09
N ASP A 63 -0.91 -0.88 -30.73
CA ASP A 63 0.47 -1.33 -30.65
C ASP A 63 0.99 -1.24 -29.21
N LYS A 64 1.79 -2.24 -28.81
CA LYS A 64 2.43 -2.29 -27.50
C LYS A 64 3.46 -1.15 -27.37
N PRO A 65 3.36 -0.27 -26.35
CA PRO A 65 4.30 0.83 -26.18
C PRO A 65 5.68 0.34 -25.73
N SER A 66 6.72 1.04 -26.17
CA SER A 66 8.07 0.93 -25.63
C SER A 66 8.18 1.69 -24.30
N ILE A 67 8.64 1.01 -23.25
CA ILE A 67 8.73 1.55 -21.90
C ILE A 67 10.17 1.43 -21.39
N VAL A 68 10.72 2.54 -20.90
CA VAL A 68 12.00 2.59 -20.20
C VAL A 68 11.77 3.00 -18.75
N ILE A 69 12.28 2.21 -17.80
CA ILE A 69 12.32 2.56 -16.38
C ILE A 69 13.75 2.96 -16.02
N LEU A 70 13.93 4.16 -15.48
CA LEU A 70 15.21 4.69 -15.01
C LEU A 70 15.23 4.69 -13.48
N GLU A 71 16.23 4.08 -12.88
CA GLU A 71 16.43 4.06 -11.42
C GLU A 71 17.82 4.57 -11.08
N ALA A 72 17.90 5.53 -10.16
CA ALA A 72 19.17 6.16 -9.78
C ALA A 72 20.04 5.26 -8.90
N ARG A 73 19.45 4.25 -8.24
CA ARG A 73 20.16 3.29 -7.38
C ARG A 73 19.82 1.85 -7.78
N GLN A 74 18.97 1.20 -7.00
CA GLN A 74 18.50 -0.17 -7.18
C GLN A 74 16.98 -0.18 -7.07
N ALA A 75 16.32 -1.13 -7.73
CA ALA A 75 14.88 -1.29 -7.64
C ALA A 75 14.43 -1.37 -6.19
N CYS A 76 13.29 -0.75 -5.88
CA CYS A 76 12.71 -0.67 -4.52
C CYS A 76 13.61 -0.05 -3.43
N SER A 77 14.79 0.51 -3.74
CA SER A 77 15.73 1.06 -2.73
C SER A 77 15.24 2.33 -2.00
N GLY A 78 14.21 2.99 -2.55
CA GLY A 78 13.56 4.18 -2.01
C GLY A 78 12.51 3.87 -0.94
N ALA A 79 11.39 4.59 -0.97
CA ALA A 79 10.29 4.42 -0.02
C ALA A 79 9.71 3.00 -0.04
N THR A 80 9.61 2.38 -1.21
CA THR A 80 9.04 1.03 -1.38
C THR A 80 9.71 -0.01 -0.50
N GLY A 81 11.04 -0.09 -0.47
CA GLY A 81 11.75 -1.05 0.37
C GLY A 81 11.95 -0.58 1.81
N ARG A 82 11.26 0.48 2.27
CA ARG A 82 11.46 1.11 3.60
C ARG A 82 10.14 1.31 4.37
N ASN A 83 9.07 0.67 3.93
CA ASN A 83 7.74 0.77 4.56
C ASN A 83 7.62 -0.18 5.79
N GLY A 84 6.49 -0.12 6.50
CA GLY A 84 6.24 -0.92 7.71
C GLY A 84 5.71 -2.34 7.48
N GLY A 85 5.42 -2.72 6.24
CA GLY A 85 4.90 -4.03 5.85
C GLY A 85 3.37 -4.14 5.82
N HIS A 86 2.64 -3.14 6.33
CA HIS A 86 1.19 -3.19 6.43
C HIS A 86 0.48 -2.66 5.19
N LEU A 87 -0.54 -3.39 4.72
CA LEU A 87 -1.54 -2.94 3.77
C LEU A 87 -2.88 -2.81 4.51
N LYS A 88 -3.14 -1.63 5.07
CA LYS A 88 -4.34 -1.36 5.89
C LYS A 88 -5.05 -0.11 5.37
N PRO A 89 -6.32 -0.22 4.96
CA PRO A 89 -7.12 0.94 4.59
C PRO A 89 -7.52 1.71 5.85
N ASP A 90 -7.62 3.02 5.69
CA ASP A 90 -8.11 3.92 6.73
C ASP A 90 -9.58 4.26 6.48
N VAL A 91 -10.46 3.44 7.06
CA VAL A 91 -11.91 3.51 6.83
C VAL A 91 -12.67 4.28 7.90
N TYR A 92 -12.00 4.77 8.95
CA TYR A 92 -12.65 5.44 10.08
C TYR A 92 -11.83 6.54 10.79
N TYR A 93 -10.52 6.70 10.55
CA TYR A 93 -9.77 7.84 11.11
C TYR A 93 -9.95 9.11 10.26
N GLN A 94 -10.12 8.98 8.94
CA GLN A 94 -10.19 10.14 8.05
C GLN A 94 -11.60 10.75 7.97
N ILE A 95 -12.06 11.34 9.07
CA ILE A 95 -13.38 12.03 9.15
C ILE A 95 -13.54 13.12 8.07
N ASN A 96 -12.41 13.65 7.56
CA ASN A 96 -12.36 14.68 6.51
C ASN A 96 -11.91 14.18 5.13
N ALA A 97 -11.43 12.92 4.99
CA ALA A 97 -11.19 12.40 3.65
C ALA A 97 -12.53 12.09 2.99
N ALA A 98 -12.60 12.30 1.68
CA ALA A 98 -13.75 11.83 0.91
C ALA A 98 -13.81 10.30 1.02
N GLU A 99 -15.02 9.75 1.12
CA GLU A 99 -15.31 8.30 1.03
C GLU A 99 -14.54 7.62 -0.11
N GLU A 100 -14.30 8.37 -1.19
CA GLU A 100 -13.51 7.94 -2.34
C GLU A 100 -12.09 7.49 -2.00
N VAL A 101 -11.42 8.13 -1.03
CA VAL A 101 -10.07 7.73 -0.60
C VAL A 101 -10.10 6.41 0.15
N ALA A 102 -11.02 6.25 1.11
CA ALA A 102 -11.18 4.99 1.83
C ALA A 102 -11.60 3.86 0.88
N ALA A 103 -12.47 4.14 -0.08
CA ALA A 103 -12.90 3.17 -1.09
C ALA A 103 -11.74 2.79 -2.02
N PHE A 104 -10.90 3.75 -2.39
CA PHE A 104 -9.69 3.52 -3.17
C PHE A 104 -8.70 2.63 -2.40
N GLU A 105 -8.45 2.90 -1.12
CA GLU A 105 -7.55 2.10 -0.28
C GLU A 105 -8.07 0.66 -0.09
N LEU A 106 -9.37 0.48 0.15
CA LEU A 106 -10.01 -0.83 0.23
C LEU A 106 -9.87 -1.60 -1.09
N ALA A 107 -10.15 -0.94 -2.22
CA ALA A 107 -10.01 -1.56 -3.54
C ALA A 107 -8.56 -1.99 -3.84
N HIS A 108 -7.56 -1.30 -3.28
CA HIS A 108 -6.16 -1.68 -3.43
C HIS A 108 -5.83 -3.01 -2.76
N MET A 109 -6.47 -3.37 -1.66
CA MET A 109 -6.24 -4.68 -1.03
C MET A 109 -6.57 -5.82 -2.00
N ALA A 110 -7.75 -5.76 -2.61
CA ALA A 110 -8.18 -6.74 -3.61
C ALA A 110 -7.28 -6.73 -4.84
N ALA A 111 -6.93 -5.54 -5.35
CA ALA A 111 -6.07 -5.42 -6.53
C ALA A 111 -4.66 -6.02 -6.31
N VAL A 112 -4.07 -5.79 -5.13
CA VAL A 112 -2.78 -6.37 -4.76
C VAL A 112 -2.88 -7.89 -4.66
N LYS A 113 -3.91 -8.41 -3.98
CA LYS A 113 -4.17 -9.85 -3.87
C LYS A 113 -4.25 -10.51 -5.24
N SER A 114 -5.11 -9.99 -6.11
CA SER A 114 -5.29 -10.54 -7.46
C SER A 114 -4.00 -10.48 -8.27
N CYS A 115 -3.22 -9.39 -8.18
CA CYS A 115 -1.94 -9.29 -8.86
C CYS A 115 -0.94 -10.37 -8.40
N VAL A 116 -0.81 -10.57 -7.09
CA VAL A 116 0.07 -11.61 -6.52
C VAL A 116 -0.36 -13.00 -6.96
N GLU A 117 -1.66 -13.31 -6.92
CA GLU A 117 -2.21 -14.61 -7.30
C GLU A 117 -2.07 -14.88 -8.81
N GLU A 118 -2.45 -13.91 -9.66
CA GLU A 118 -2.42 -14.05 -11.11
C GLU A 118 -1.00 -14.18 -11.65
N GLU A 119 -0.07 -13.36 -11.16
CA GLU A 119 1.33 -13.35 -11.59
C GLU A 119 2.19 -14.37 -10.83
N LYS A 120 1.62 -15.05 -9.82
CA LYS A 120 2.29 -16.04 -8.95
C LYS A 120 3.55 -15.48 -8.31
N ILE A 121 3.42 -14.30 -7.70
CA ILE A 121 4.52 -13.60 -7.05
C ILE A 121 4.82 -14.29 -5.72
N ASP A 122 6.05 -14.79 -5.58
CA ASP A 122 6.56 -15.33 -4.33
C ASP A 122 6.81 -14.17 -3.34
N CYS A 123 5.90 -14.00 -2.39
CA CYS A 123 5.95 -12.94 -1.38
C CYS A 123 5.19 -13.31 -0.11
N ASP A 124 5.45 -12.57 0.97
CA ASP A 124 4.85 -12.76 2.29
C ASP A 124 3.46 -12.09 2.44
N LEU A 125 2.71 -11.93 1.34
CA LEU A 125 1.39 -11.31 1.41
C LEU A 125 0.42 -12.22 2.16
N ASP A 126 -0.08 -11.73 3.29
CA ASP A 126 -1.11 -12.38 4.09
C ASP A 126 -2.16 -11.34 4.51
N PHE A 127 -3.42 -11.76 4.54
CA PHE A 127 -4.53 -10.90 4.95
C PHE A 127 -5.13 -11.44 6.24
N ASP A 128 -5.04 -10.63 7.29
CA ASP A 128 -5.63 -10.93 8.58
C ASP A 128 -6.18 -9.64 9.22
N LYS A 129 -7.11 -9.80 10.14
CA LYS A 129 -7.73 -8.70 10.86
C LYS A 129 -6.68 -7.85 11.58
N VAL A 130 -6.72 -6.54 11.35
CA VAL A 130 -5.89 -5.59 12.08
C VAL A 130 -6.70 -5.01 13.23
N ILE A 131 -6.10 -4.97 14.43
CA ILE A 131 -6.71 -4.39 15.63
C ILE A 131 -5.94 -3.13 16.01
N ASP A 132 -6.59 -1.99 15.90
CA ASP A 132 -6.10 -0.69 16.35
C ASP A 132 -6.54 -0.46 17.80
N VAL A 133 -5.64 -0.80 18.73
CA VAL A 133 -5.86 -0.70 20.18
C VAL A 133 -5.79 0.75 20.65
N GLN A 134 -6.84 1.23 21.32
CA GLN A 134 -6.92 2.58 21.84
C GLN A 134 -6.56 2.60 23.33
N LEU A 135 -5.57 3.43 23.70
CA LEU A 135 -5.07 3.51 25.08
C LEU A 135 -5.42 4.83 25.80
N ASP A 136 -6.06 5.77 25.08
CA ASP A 136 -6.45 7.08 25.61
C ASP A 136 -7.94 7.31 25.39
N ASP A 137 -8.66 7.54 26.49
CA ASP A 137 -10.13 7.71 26.49
C ASP A 137 -10.57 8.89 25.61
N ASN A 138 -9.82 10.00 25.60
CA ASN A 138 -10.16 11.19 24.82
C ASN A 138 -10.01 10.94 23.32
N HIS A 139 -8.96 10.22 22.92
CA HIS A 139 -8.75 9.81 21.55
C HIS A 139 -9.81 8.82 21.10
N CYS A 140 -10.10 7.80 21.92
CA CYS A 140 -11.15 6.82 21.67
C CYS A 140 -12.52 7.51 21.47
N ALA A 141 -12.90 8.44 22.34
CA ALA A 141 -14.17 9.16 22.22
C ALA A 141 -14.27 9.94 20.90
N LYS A 142 -13.18 10.57 20.43
CA LYS A 142 -13.13 11.28 19.15
C LYS A 142 -13.26 10.32 17.96
N LEU A 143 -12.54 9.20 17.98
CA LEU A 143 -12.62 8.19 16.92
C LEU A 143 -14.00 7.57 16.83
N LYS A 144 -14.59 7.20 17.98
CA LYS A 144 -15.94 6.66 18.04
C LYS A 144 -16.96 7.64 17.47
N ALA A 145 -16.89 8.92 17.84
CA ALA A 145 -17.76 9.94 17.28
C ALA A 145 -17.58 10.10 15.75
N GLY A 146 -16.35 10.00 15.24
CA GLY A 146 -16.05 9.99 13.81
C GLY A 146 -16.66 8.79 13.08
N TYR A 147 -16.42 7.59 13.61
CA TYR A 147 -16.98 6.32 13.14
C TYR A 147 -18.52 6.34 13.10
N GLU A 148 -19.17 6.76 14.19
CA GLU A 148 -20.63 6.89 14.27
C GLU A 148 -21.18 7.93 13.28
N SER A 149 -20.46 9.04 13.10
CA SER A 149 -20.81 10.05 12.10
C SER A 149 -20.76 9.48 10.68
N LEU A 150 -19.72 8.72 10.33
CA LEU A 150 -19.60 8.05 9.02
C LEU A 150 -20.73 7.04 8.79
N LEU A 151 -21.03 6.21 9.80
CA LEU A 151 -22.17 5.28 9.76
C LEU A 151 -23.50 6.00 9.52
N SER A 152 -23.75 7.10 10.24
CA SER A 152 -24.99 7.87 10.11
C SER A 152 -25.18 8.51 8.72
N ARG A 153 -24.07 8.74 8.00
CA ARG A 153 -24.05 9.28 6.64
C ARG A 153 -24.14 8.19 5.58
N GLY A 154 -24.16 6.91 5.96
CA GLY A 154 -24.19 5.78 5.03
C GLY A 154 -22.88 5.59 4.25
N ALA A 155 -21.74 5.98 4.83
CA ALA A 155 -20.43 5.59 4.30
C ALA A 155 -20.38 4.06 4.23
N LEU A 156 -20.01 3.49 3.08
CA LEU A 156 -19.98 2.04 2.89
C LEU A 156 -18.68 1.47 3.44
N THR A 157 -17.57 2.19 3.28
CA THR A 157 -16.25 1.72 3.67
C THR A 157 -16.10 1.51 5.18
N VAL A 158 -16.83 2.28 5.98
CA VAL A 158 -16.81 2.17 7.44
C VAL A 158 -17.38 0.83 7.95
N THR A 159 -18.16 0.10 7.13
CA THR A 159 -18.68 -1.23 7.51
C THR A 159 -17.62 -2.31 7.51
N GLU A 160 -16.43 -2.02 6.97
CA GLU A 160 -15.25 -2.88 7.05
C GLU A 160 -14.53 -2.75 8.41
N ALA A 161 -15.07 -1.92 9.32
CA ALA A 161 -14.56 -1.75 10.67
C ALA A 161 -15.60 -1.98 11.77
N ASP A 162 -15.16 -2.67 12.83
CA ASP A 162 -15.92 -2.88 14.06
C ASP A 162 -15.31 -2.13 15.24
N PHE A 163 -16.16 -1.51 16.05
CA PHE A 163 -15.78 -0.92 17.33
C PHE A 163 -16.07 -1.89 18.48
N THR A 164 -15.06 -2.17 19.29
CA THR A 164 -15.16 -2.96 20.53
C THR A 164 -15.00 -2.04 21.73
N PRO A 165 -16.01 -1.93 22.63
CA PRO A 165 -15.93 -1.06 23.79
C PRO A 165 -14.97 -1.61 24.86
N ASN A 166 -14.56 -0.72 25.79
CA ASN A 166 -13.61 -0.98 26.88
C ASN A 166 -13.81 -2.35 27.54
N GLU A 167 -15.05 -2.65 27.92
CA GLU A 167 -15.43 -3.81 28.74
C GLU A 167 -15.05 -5.14 28.08
N THR A 168 -14.92 -5.16 26.75
CA THR A 168 -14.61 -6.34 25.95
C THR A 168 -13.32 -6.20 25.15
N ALA A 169 -12.69 -5.03 25.10
CA ALA A 169 -11.51 -4.73 24.28
C ALA A 169 -10.36 -5.69 24.60
N GLU A 170 -9.97 -5.81 25.88
CA GLU A 170 -8.87 -6.69 26.27
C GLU A 170 -9.11 -8.17 25.90
N SER A 171 -10.37 -8.64 25.87
CA SER A 171 -10.70 -10.00 25.45
C SER A 171 -10.50 -10.24 23.95
N VAL A 172 -10.53 -9.18 23.14
CA VAL A 172 -10.38 -9.21 21.68
C VAL A 172 -8.92 -8.93 21.29
N SER A 173 -8.31 -7.89 21.84
CA SER A 173 -6.93 -7.50 21.51
C SER A 173 -5.86 -8.24 22.32
N THR A 174 -6.22 -8.85 23.44
CA THR A 174 -5.28 -9.41 24.46
C THR A 174 -4.37 -8.36 25.12
N ILE A 175 -4.64 -7.07 24.88
CA ILE A 175 -3.89 -5.94 25.40
C ILE A 175 -4.84 -5.11 26.29
N PRO A 176 -4.42 -4.69 27.50
CA PRO A 176 -5.21 -3.77 28.30
C PRO A 176 -5.49 -2.47 27.52
N ALA A 177 -6.76 -2.16 27.29
CA ALA A 177 -7.18 -1.14 26.35
C ALA A 177 -8.40 -0.35 26.85
N THR A 178 -8.56 0.86 26.32
CA THR A 178 -9.74 1.71 26.54
C THR A 178 -10.88 1.41 25.57
N ALA A 179 -10.55 0.90 24.38
CA ALA A 179 -11.43 0.33 23.36
C ALA A 179 -10.56 -0.22 22.23
N ASP A 180 -11.13 -0.99 21.31
CA ASP A 180 -10.45 -1.43 20.10
C ASP A 180 -11.26 -1.11 18.84
N PHE A 181 -10.56 -0.82 17.74
CA PHE A 181 -11.14 -0.88 16.41
C PHE A 181 -10.54 -2.05 15.65
N SER A 182 -11.38 -2.79 14.94
CA SER A 182 -10.97 -3.91 14.11
C SER A 182 -11.24 -3.56 12.66
N VAL A 183 -10.23 -3.66 11.79
CA VAL A 183 -10.41 -3.55 10.33
C VAL A 183 -10.23 -4.92 9.72
N TYR A 184 -11.23 -5.35 8.95
CA TYR A 184 -11.11 -6.57 8.16
C TYR A 184 -10.24 -6.25 6.94
N SER A 185 -9.04 -6.84 6.91
CA SER A 185 -8.15 -6.66 5.75
C SER A 185 -8.40 -7.71 4.67
N SER A 186 -9.28 -8.69 4.88
CA SER A 186 -9.57 -9.69 3.84
C SER A 186 -10.54 -9.09 2.83
N PRO A 187 -10.15 -8.96 1.55
CA PRO A 187 -11.13 -8.67 0.51
C PRO A 187 -12.13 -9.83 0.44
N ALA A 188 -13.42 -9.50 0.40
CA ALA A 188 -14.52 -10.44 0.22
C ALA A 188 -14.48 -11.16 -1.14
#